data_AF-A0A6G7PW59-F1
#
_entry.id   AF-A0A6G7PW59-F1
#
_cell.length_a   1.000
_cell.length_b   1.000
_cell.length_c   1.000
_cell.angle_alpha   90.00
_cell.angle_beta   90.00
_cell.angle_gamma   90.00
#
_symmetry.space_group_name_H-M   'P 1'
#
loop_
_entity.id
_entity.type
_entity.pdbx_description
1 polymer ?
#
loop_
_entity_poly.entity_id
_entity_poly.type
_entity_poly.pdbx_seq_one_letter_code
_entity_poly.pdbx_strand_id
1 'polypeptide(L)'
;MAKNILIIGCGSYIETGYGCPGDWKCFLAAAKNEGTFADYDEELKVVGFLRCRCPGRALVANVGYVKKNADFDAIHLSTCMVNAKPECKNHNMDELCKMLEEKYGVPVIKTTHNYG
;
A
#
# COMPACT_ATOMS: atom_id res chain seq x y z
N MET A 1 -17.27 10.96 -6.12
CA MET A 1 -16.38 11.90 -5.38
C MET A 1 -14.98 11.33 -5.41
N ALA A 2 -13.90 12.10 -5.22
CA ALA A 2 -12.57 11.48 -5.20
C ALA A 2 -12.43 10.56 -3.97
N LYS A 3 -11.85 9.37 -4.15
CA LYS A 3 -11.69 8.36 -3.08
C LYS A 3 -10.28 8.43 -2.50
N ASN A 4 -10.19 8.48 -1.18
CA ASN A 4 -8.90 8.61 -0.48
C ASN A 4 -8.28 7.23 -0.27
N ILE A 5 -7.03 7.04 -0.67
CA ILE A 5 -6.32 5.77 -0.52
C ILE A 5 -4.98 5.94 0.19
N LEU A 6 -4.62 4.94 0.99
CA LEU A 6 -3.31 4.82 1.61
C LEU A 6 -2.51 3.71 0.91
N ILE A 7 -1.27 3.98 0.52
CA ILE A 7 -0.38 2.95 -0.02
C ILE A 7 0.61 2.52 1.06
N ILE A 8 0.88 1.22 1.16
CA ILE A 8 1.88 0.64 2.05
C ILE A 8 2.90 -0.14 1.22
N GLY A 9 4.17 0.20 1.36
CA GLY A 9 5.29 -0.48 0.71
C GLY A 9 6.24 -1.16 1.68
N CYS A 10 6.98 -2.15 1.18
CA CYS A 10 8.09 -2.74 1.94
C CYS A 10 9.32 -1.85 1.78
N GLY A 11 9.76 -1.20 2.86
CA GLY A 11 10.90 -0.29 2.82
C GLY A 11 12.16 -0.96 2.29
N SER A 12 12.42 -2.21 2.69
CA SER A 12 13.59 -2.96 2.21
C SER A 12 13.59 -3.15 0.69
N TYR A 13 12.46 -3.53 0.09
CA TYR A 13 12.38 -3.73 -1.37
C TYR A 13 12.44 -2.42 -2.14
N ILE A 14 11.85 -1.37 -1.59
CA ILE A 14 11.86 -0.04 -2.20
C ILE A 14 13.28 0.54 -2.19
N GLU A 15 14.01 0.38 -1.09
CA GLU A 15 15.36 0.94 -0.93
C GLU A 15 16.42 0.19 -1.74
N THR A 16 16.24 -1.12 -1.96
CA THR A 16 17.21 -1.95 -2.71
C THR A 16 16.77 -2.25 -4.14
N GLY A 17 15.55 -1.89 -4.52
CA GLY A 17 14.99 -2.15 -5.85
C GLY A 17 15.51 -1.16 -6.90
N TYR A 18 15.64 -1.64 -8.15
CA TYR A 18 15.96 -0.80 -9.31
C TYR A 18 14.72 -0.65 -10.21
N GLY A 19 14.60 0.49 -10.91
CA GLY A 19 13.54 0.72 -11.89
C GLY A 19 12.24 1.34 -11.33
N CYS A 20 12.16 1.64 -10.04
CA CYS A 20 11.03 2.35 -9.43
C CYS A 20 11.47 3.56 -8.55
N PRO A 21 12.32 4.49 -9.05
CA PRO A 21 12.75 5.64 -8.27
C PRO A 21 11.54 6.49 -7.81
N GLY A 22 11.50 6.83 -6.53
CA GLY A 22 10.37 7.59 -5.96
C GLY A 22 9.04 6.83 -5.96
N ASP A 23 9.08 5.50 -6.07
CA ASP A 23 7.89 4.64 -6.11
C ASP A 23 6.89 5.02 -7.22
N TRP A 24 7.42 5.61 -8.31
CA TRP A 24 6.62 6.25 -9.37
C TRP A 24 5.58 5.34 -9.98
N LYS A 25 5.85 4.03 -10.05
CA LYS A 25 4.92 3.04 -10.61
C LYS A 25 3.62 2.97 -9.80
N CYS A 26 3.70 3.02 -8.47
CA CYS A 26 2.53 2.97 -7.60
C CYS A 26 1.70 4.25 -7.75
N PHE A 27 2.36 5.40 -7.74
CA PHE A 27 1.68 6.70 -7.85
C PHE A 27 1.09 6.94 -9.24
N LEU A 28 1.79 6.54 -10.30
CA LEU A 28 1.29 6.67 -11.67
C LEU A 28 0.06 5.78 -11.89
N ALA A 29 0.09 4.54 -11.39
CA ALA A 29 -1.04 3.63 -11.49
C ALA A 29 -2.27 4.18 -10.75
N ALA A 30 -2.07 4.73 -9.55
CA ALA A 30 -3.16 5.39 -8.81
C ALA A 30 -3.70 6.62 -9.54
N ALA A 31 -2.83 7.47 -10.10
CA ALA A 31 -3.23 8.69 -10.81
C ALA A 31 -3.95 8.43 -12.14
N LYS A 32 -3.78 7.24 -12.72
CA LYS A 32 -4.40 6.85 -13.99
C LYS A 32 -5.50 5.79 -13.84
N ASN A 33 -5.81 5.38 -12.61
CA ASN A 33 -6.69 4.25 -12.31
C ASN A 33 -6.27 2.98 -13.10
N GLU A 34 -4.97 2.65 -13.11
CA GLU A 34 -4.43 1.47 -13.78
C GLU A 34 -4.06 0.35 -12.80
N GLY A 35 -3.93 -0.88 -13.28
CA GLY A 35 -3.61 -2.02 -12.43
C GLY A 35 -4.77 -2.37 -11.50
N THR A 36 -4.50 -2.56 -10.20
CA THR A 36 -5.55 -2.82 -9.20
C THR A 36 -6.43 -1.60 -8.92
N PHE A 37 -6.06 -0.43 -9.44
CA PHE A 37 -6.88 0.77 -9.35
C PHE A 37 -7.95 0.87 -10.45
N ALA A 38 -7.97 -0.05 -11.42
CA ALA A 38 -8.93 -0.03 -12.52
C ALA A 38 -10.38 -0.29 -12.08
N ASP A 39 -10.57 -0.91 -10.91
CA ASP A 39 -11.90 -1.19 -10.33
C ASP A 39 -12.54 0.04 -9.65
N TYR A 40 -11.84 1.18 -9.62
CA TYR A 40 -12.39 2.42 -9.09
C TYR A 40 -12.99 3.28 -10.22
N ASP A 41 -14.30 3.56 -10.11
CA ASP A 41 -15.01 4.49 -10.98
C ASP A 41 -14.69 5.97 -10.70
N GLU A 42 -13.95 6.24 -9.62
CA GLU A 42 -13.69 7.56 -9.08
C GLU A 42 -12.20 7.92 -9.18
N GLU A 43 -11.90 9.22 -9.26
CA GLU A 43 -10.52 9.70 -9.15
C GLU A 43 -9.95 9.34 -7.76
N LEU A 44 -8.71 8.87 -7.73
CA LEU A 44 -8.04 8.45 -6.50
C LEU A 44 -7.11 9.53 -5.97
N LYS A 45 -7.22 9.80 -4.67
CA LYS A 45 -6.30 10.66 -3.94
C LYS A 45 -5.43 9.83 -3.02
N VAL A 46 -4.14 9.75 -3.32
CA VAL A 46 -3.17 9.12 -2.41
C VAL A 46 -2.90 10.07 -1.24
N VAL A 47 -3.43 9.73 -0.05
CA VAL A 47 -3.29 10.56 1.15
C VAL A 47 -2.00 10.27 1.93
N GLY A 48 -1.32 9.18 1.60
CA GLY A 48 -0.05 8.81 2.21
C GLY A 48 0.58 7.59 1.57
N PHE A 49 1.88 7.45 1.82
CA PHE A 49 2.66 6.29 1.45
C PHE A 49 3.50 5.86 2.65
N LEU A 50 3.17 4.72 3.26
CA LEU A 50 3.90 4.19 4.40
C LEU A 50 4.92 3.16 3.95
N ARG A 51 6.16 3.28 4.44
CA ARG A 51 7.19 2.26 4.26
C ARG A 51 7.29 1.41 5.52
N CYS A 52 6.94 0.13 5.40
CA CYS A 52 7.18 -0.84 6.45
C CYS A 52 8.69 -1.01 6.65
N ARG A 53 9.14 -0.85 7.90
CA ARG A 53 10.55 -1.07 8.28
C ARG A 53 10.65 -2.27 9.20
N CYS A 54 11.46 -3.25 8.81
CA CYS A 54 11.70 -4.47 9.59
C CYS A 54 12.09 -4.13 11.04
N PRO A 55 11.49 -4.78 12.05
CA PRO A 55 10.60 -5.95 11.98
C PRO A 55 9.10 -5.63 11.81
N GLY A 56 8.73 -4.42 11.38
CA GLY A 56 7.34 -4.04 11.09
C GLY A 56 6.57 -3.41 12.26
N ARG A 57 7.24 -3.20 13.41
CA ARG A 57 6.62 -2.78 14.68
C ARG A 57 5.74 -1.53 14.57
N ALA A 58 6.15 -0.55 13.77
CA ALA A 58 5.45 0.71 13.64
C ALA A 58 4.34 0.72 12.58
N LEU A 59 4.27 -0.30 11.71
CA LEU A 59 3.42 -0.24 10.50
C LEU A 59 1.96 -0.02 10.85
N VAL A 60 1.39 -0.91 11.66
CA VAL A 60 -0.03 -0.85 12.04
C VAL A 60 -0.32 0.45 12.79
N ALA A 61 0.47 0.81 13.80
CA ALA A 61 0.27 2.06 14.53
C ALA A 61 0.29 3.30 13.63
N ASN A 62 1.19 3.34 12.65
CA ASN A 62 1.28 4.44 11.69
C ASN A 62 0.08 4.50 10.74
N VAL A 63 -0.48 3.36 10.32
CA VAL A 63 -1.75 3.33 9.56
C VAL A 63 -2.85 4.03 10.37
N GLY A 64 -2.96 3.73 11.66
CA GLY A 64 -3.91 4.40 12.55
C GLY A 64 -3.67 5.90 12.69
N TYR A 65 -2.40 6.33 12.69
CA TYR A 65 -2.07 7.74 12.72
C TYR A 65 -2.47 8.46 11.43
N VAL A 66 -2.29 7.84 10.25
CA VAL A 66 -2.80 8.39 8.99
C VAL A 66 -4.32 8.45 9.02
N LYS A 67 -5.01 7.37 9.46
CA LYS A 67 -6.47 7.29 9.52
C LYS A 67 -7.05 8.42 10.37
N LYS A 68 -6.41 8.73 11.51
CA LYS A 68 -6.83 9.82 12.41
C LYS A 68 -6.70 11.22 11.79
N ASN A 69 -5.69 11.47 10.95
CA ASN A 69 -5.33 12.84 10.55
C ASN A 69 -5.69 13.19 9.09
N ALA A 70 -5.76 12.21 8.20
CA ALA A 70 -6.05 12.42 6.78
C ALA A 70 -7.30 11.67 6.30
N ASP A 71 -7.71 10.63 7.05
CA ASP A 71 -8.73 9.65 6.67
C ASP A 71 -8.45 8.95 5.31
N PHE A 72 -8.98 7.75 5.13
CA PHE A 72 -8.90 7.01 3.87
C PHE A 72 -9.93 5.89 3.81
N ASP A 73 -10.32 5.55 2.58
CA ASP A 73 -11.40 4.60 2.29
C ASP A 73 -10.87 3.20 1.93
N ALA A 74 -9.59 3.08 1.59
CA ALA A 74 -8.94 1.81 1.27
C ALA A 74 -7.42 1.87 1.51
N ILE A 75 -6.83 0.70 1.74
CA ILE A 75 -5.39 0.51 1.82
C ILE A 75 -4.96 -0.33 0.62
N HIS A 76 -3.86 0.05 -0.04
CA HIS A 76 -3.22 -0.75 -1.08
C HIS A 76 -1.82 -1.16 -0.64
N LEU A 77 -1.53 -2.46 -0.67
CA LEU A 77 -0.17 -2.96 -0.48
C LEU A 77 0.58 -2.93 -1.81
N SER A 78 1.74 -2.28 -1.87
CA SER A 78 2.53 -2.17 -3.10
C SER A 78 2.84 -3.53 -3.73
N THR A 79 2.95 -3.56 -5.06
CA THR A 79 3.30 -4.78 -5.80
C THR A 79 4.62 -5.39 -5.31
N CYS A 80 5.64 -4.57 -5.01
CA CYS A 80 6.93 -5.05 -4.52
C CYS A 80 6.88 -5.63 -3.10
N MET A 81 5.90 -5.24 -2.28
CA MET A 81 5.67 -5.83 -0.96
C MET A 81 4.98 -7.19 -1.05
N VAL A 82 3.92 -7.28 -1.86
CA VAL A 82 3.12 -8.50 -2.00
C VAL A 82 3.88 -9.59 -2.77
N ASN A 83 4.57 -9.21 -3.84
CA ASN A 83 5.27 -10.15 -4.73
C ASN A 83 6.76 -10.31 -4.38
N ALA A 84 7.17 -9.84 -3.20
CA ALA A 84 8.55 -9.92 -2.70
C ALA A 84 9.12 -11.35 -2.78
N LYS A 85 10.28 -11.51 -3.44
CA LYS A 85 11.08 -12.74 -3.43
C LYS A 85 12.56 -12.39 -3.12
N PRO A 86 13.08 -12.74 -1.93
CA PRO A 86 12.46 -13.53 -0.85
C PRO A 86 11.27 -12.85 -0.14
N GLU A 87 10.32 -13.66 0.33
CA GLU A 87 9.13 -13.18 1.06
C GLU A 87 9.48 -12.54 2.41
N CYS A 88 8.52 -11.79 2.97
CA CYS A 88 8.70 -11.14 4.26
C CYS A 88 8.79 -12.18 5.40
N LYS A 89 9.89 -12.15 6.15
CA LYS A 89 10.09 -13.04 7.32
C LYS A 89 9.24 -12.66 8.55
N ASN A 90 8.74 -11.42 8.59
CA ASN A 90 8.04 -10.87 9.76
C ASN A 90 6.52 -10.85 9.60
N HIS A 91 6.01 -10.96 8.37
CA HIS A 91 4.59 -10.83 8.07
C HIS A 91 4.18 -11.81 6.98
N ASN A 92 3.12 -12.57 7.26
CA ASN A 92 2.30 -13.16 6.21
C ASN A 92 1.39 -12.06 5.62
N MET A 93 1.37 -11.91 4.29
CA MET A 93 0.62 -10.81 3.65
C MET A 93 -0.90 -10.95 3.80
N ASP A 94 -1.45 -12.17 3.81
CA ASP A 94 -2.87 -12.42 4.04
C ASP A 94 -3.29 -12.06 5.46
N GLU A 95 -2.49 -12.47 6.45
CA GLU A 95 -2.75 -12.13 7.86
C GLU A 95 -2.63 -10.63 8.12
N LEU A 96 -1.65 -9.97 7.49
CA LEU A 96 -1.49 -8.52 7.58
C LEU A 96 -2.70 -7.79 6.98
N CYS A 97 -3.22 -8.25 5.83
CA CYS A 97 -4.42 -7.67 5.23
C CYS A 97 -5.59 -7.76 6.21
N LYS A 98 -5.91 -8.96 6.70
CA LYS A 98 -6.99 -9.20 7.66
C LYS A 98 -6.87 -8.31 8.90
N MET A 99 -5.67 -8.25 9.49
CA MET A 99 -5.41 -7.42 10.68
C MET A 99 -5.68 -5.93 10.42
N LEU A 100 -5.28 -5.41 9.25
CA LEU A 100 -5.50 -4.01 8.88
C LEU A 100 -6.99 -3.75 8.60
N GLU A 101 -7.67 -4.67 7.90
CA GLU A 101 -9.11 -4.58 7.63
C GLU A 101 -9.93 -4.57 8.92
N GLU A 102 -9.71 -5.55 9.81
CA GLU A 102 -10.40 -5.68 11.09
C GLU A 102 -10.17 -4.45 11.98
N LYS A 103 -8.95 -3.90 11.98
CA LYS A 103 -8.59 -2.79 12.85
C LYS A 103 -9.08 -1.43 12.37
N TYR A 104 -9.11 -1.21 11.05
CA TYR A 104 -9.39 0.10 10.46
C TYR A 104 -10.73 0.19 9.73
N GLY A 105 -11.43 -0.93 9.55
CA GLY A 105 -12.77 -0.97 8.96
C GLY A 105 -12.79 -0.56 7.48
N VAL A 106 -11.68 -0.75 6.77
CA VAL A 106 -11.53 -0.41 5.35
C VAL A 106 -10.89 -1.57 4.60
N PRO A 107 -11.24 -1.81 3.33
CA PRO A 107 -10.66 -2.88 2.54
C PRO A 107 -9.15 -2.71 2.36
N VAL A 108 -8.43 -3.83 2.35
CA VAL A 108 -7.00 -3.88 2.05
C VAL A 108 -6.78 -4.67 0.77
N ILE A 109 -6.39 -3.95 -0.29
CA ILE A 109 -6.17 -4.50 -1.61
C ILE A 109 -4.70 -4.84 -1.77
N LYS A 110 -4.41 -6.03 -2.30
CA LYS A 110 -3.05 -6.48 -2.59
C LYS A 110 -2.61 -5.96 -3.95
N THR A 111 -1.36 -5.52 -4.04
CA THR A 111 -0.70 -4.95 -5.22
C THR A 111 -1.25 -3.58 -5.63
N THR A 112 -0.47 -2.87 -6.44
CA THR A 112 -0.79 -1.50 -6.90
C THR A 112 -0.75 -1.37 -8.41
N HIS A 113 0.14 -2.10 -9.07
CA HIS A 113 0.33 -2.00 -10.51
C HIS A 113 0.84 -3.32 -11.09
N ASN A 114 0.63 -3.48 -12.40
CA ASN A 114 1.16 -4.59 -13.19
C ASN A 114 2.33 -4.18 -14.08
N TYR A 115 2.88 -2.98 -13.91
CA TYR A 115 4.08 -2.53 -14.62
C TYR A 115 5.27 -3.45 -14.30
N GLY A 116 5.99 -3.89 -15.34
CA GLY A 116 7.20 -4.72 -15.25
C GLY A 116 8.37 -4.01 -14.61
#